data_AF-A0A7C7ISD8-F1
#
_entry.id   AF-A0A7C7ISD8-F1
#
_cell.length_a   1.000
_cell.length_b   1.000
_cell.length_c   1.000
_cell.angle_alpha   90.00
_cell.angle_beta   90.00
_cell.angle_gamma   90.00
#
_symmetry.space_group_name_H-M   'P 1'
#
loop_
_entity.id
_entity.type
_entity.pdbx_description
1 polymer ?
#
loop_
_entity_poly.entity_id
_entity_poly.type
_entity_poly.pdbx_seq_one_letter_code
_entity_poly.pdbx_strand_id
1 'polypeptide(L)'
;YRDPNLTETLDIYDQIADYIENFNVSEKELTKILIGCVGRLDPPMTADRKGSVSMVEYLTGKTYELKQKRRDELLSTRLEDIKSFAVLFRKIKESGNICVLGNDEKIKKSKNRFDHLVKVFD
;
A
#
# COMPACT_ATOMS: atom_id res chain seq x y z
N TYR A 1 -1.51 -9.89 7.41
CA TYR A 1 -0.48 -10.96 7.47
C TYR A 1 -0.74 -11.79 8.71
N ARG A 2 -0.85 -13.12 8.60
CA ARG A 2 -1.26 -14.02 9.70
C ARG A 2 -2.50 -13.51 10.45
N ASP A 3 -3.47 -13.03 9.68
CA ASP A 3 -4.70 -12.44 10.21
C ASP A 3 -5.68 -13.57 10.55
N PRO A 4 -6.18 -13.67 11.79
CA PRO A 4 -7.21 -14.63 12.14
C PRO A 4 -8.57 -14.26 11.54
N ASN A 5 -8.77 -13.01 11.11
CA ASN A 5 -10.02 -12.47 10.56
C ASN A 5 -10.10 -12.66 9.04
N LEU A 6 -11.30 -12.58 8.48
CA LEU A 6 -11.49 -12.69 7.03
C LEU A 6 -12.47 -11.64 6.55
N THR A 7 -13.76 -11.86 6.75
CA THR A 7 -14.82 -10.92 6.35
C THR A 7 -14.62 -9.59 7.03
N GLU A 8 -14.29 -9.60 8.33
CA GLU A 8 -14.05 -8.38 9.11
C GLU A 8 -12.90 -7.56 8.53
N THR A 9 -11.84 -8.22 8.06
CA THR A 9 -10.69 -7.55 7.45
C THR A 9 -11.07 -6.94 6.09
N LEU A 10 -11.86 -7.65 5.28
CA LEU A 10 -12.36 -7.14 4.01
C LEU A 10 -13.28 -5.93 4.23
N ASP A 11 -14.16 -6.00 5.23
CA ASP A 11 -15.07 -4.91 5.57
C ASP A 11 -14.32 -3.66 6.07
N ILE A 12 -13.16 -3.84 6.73
CA ILE A 12 -12.25 -2.73 7.09
C ILE A 12 -11.60 -2.14 5.83
N TYR A 13 -11.19 -2.97 4.87
CA TYR A 13 -10.62 -2.45 3.60
C TYR A 13 -11.65 -1.64 2.80
N ASP A 14 -12.92 -2.05 2.84
CA ASP A 14 -14.04 -1.34 2.23
C ASP A 14 -14.32 0.04 2.87
N GLN A 15 -13.69 0.36 4.00
CA GLN A 15 -13.80 1.65 4.71
C GLN A 15 -12.62 2.60 4.46
N ILE A 16 -11.59 2.17 3.72
CA ILE A 16 -10.38 2.99 3.51
C ILE A 16 -10.71 4.33 2.83
N ALA A 17 -11.62 4.33 1.85
CA ALA A 17 -12.00 5.55 1.14
C ALA A 17 -12.56 6.61 2.10
N ASP A 18 -13.49 6.21 2.98
CA ASP A 18 -14.13 7.09 3.95
C ASP A 18 -13.15 7.58 5.01
N TYR A 19 -12.22 6.70 5.44
CA TYR A 19 -11.15 7.08 6.35
C TYR A 19 -10.22 8.14 5.74
N ILE A 20 -9.78 7.94 4.49
CA ILE A 20 -8.87 8.86 3.79
C ILE A 20 -9.54 10.20 3.52
N GLU A 21 -10.81 10.20 3.11
CA GLU A 21 -11.56 11.44 2.84
C GLU A 21 -11.68 12.33 4.09
N ASN A 22 -11.88 11.69 5.25
CA ASN A 22 -11.98 12.36 6.54
C ASN A 22 -10.63 12.49 7.27
N PHE A 23 -9.52 12.08 6.65
CA PHE A 23 -8.21 12.08 7.28
C PHE A 23 -7.78 13.52 7.62
N ASN A 24 -7.61 13.82 8.91
CA ASN A 24 -7.26 15.15 9.37
C ASN A 24 -6.20 15.05 10.48
N VAL A 25 -5.04 15.65 10.23
CA VAL A 25 -3.91 15.67 11.15
C VAL A 25 -3.29 17.06 11.19
N SER A 26 -2.58 17.38 12.27
CA SER A 26 -1.81 18.63 12.33
C SER A 26 -0.64 18.61 11.35
N GLU A 27 -0.16 19.79 10.95
CA GLU A 27 1.04 19.95 10.12
C GLU A 27 2.26 19.24 10.72
N LYS A 28 2.38 19.24 12.05
CA LYS A 28 3.45 18.54 12.77
C LYS A 28 3.37 17.02 12.61
N GLU A 29 2.16 16.45 12.67
CA GLU A 29 1.96 15.01 12.45
C GLU A 29 2.16 14.64 10.97
N LEU A 30 1.68 15.47 10.03
CA LEU A 30 1.96 15.30 8.61
C LEU A 30 3.48 15.29 8.35
N THR A 31 4.21 16.25 8.93
CA THR A 31 5.67 16.31 8.83
C THR A 31 6.35 15.03 9.34
N LYS A 32 5.90 14.47 10.47
CA LYS A 32 6.44 13.18 10.97
C LYS A 32 6.20 12.03 10.00
N ILE A 33 5.02 11.96 9.39
CA ILE A 33 4.70 10.95 8.37
C ILE A 33 5.66 11.10 7.19
N LEU A 34 5.87 12.32 6.69
CA LEU A 34 6.79 12.59 5.57
C LEU A 34 8.24 12.20 5.92
N ILE A 35 8.73 12.52 7.12
CA ILE A 35 10.05 12.11 7.59
C ILE A 35 10.18 10.58 7.60
N GLY A 36 9.18 9.86 8.10
CA GLY A 36 9.16 8.40 8.09
C GLY A 36 9.19 7.80 6.68
N CYS A 37 8.54 8.47 5.72
CA CYS A 37 8.60 8.10 4.30
C CYS A 37 9.98 8.36 3.68
N VAL A 38 10.59 9.51 3.94
CA VAL A 38 11.94 9.85 3.47
C VAL A 38 12.99 8.88 4.01
N GLY A 39 12.89 8.49 5.28
CA GLY A 39 13.80 7.51 5.88
C GLY A 39 13.82 6.15 5.17
N ARG A 40 12.73 5.79 4.47
CA ARG A 40 12.67 4.57 3.64
C ARG A 40 13.27 4.75 2.24
N LEU A 41 13.37 5.98 1.74
CA LEU A 41 14.02 6.27 0.46
C LEU A 41 15.55 6.19 0.55
N ASP A 42 16.12 6.61 1.68
CA ASP A 42 17.57 6.66 1.89
C ASP A 42 18.04 5.81 3.08
N PRO A 43 17.82 4.49 3.07
CA PRO A 43 18.39 3.64 4.10
C PRO A 43 19.92 3.64 3.99
N PRO A 44 20.67 3.48 5.09
CA PRO A 44 22.09 3.20 5.02
C PRO A 44 22.31 1.87 4.28
N MET A 45 23.24 1.88 3.33
CA MET A 45 23.54 0.71 2.49
C MET A 45 25.03 0.41 2.48
N THR A 46 25.36 -0.87 2.56
CA THR A 46 26.70 -1.42 2.30
C THR A 46 27.04 -1.30 0.80
N ALA A 47 28.32 -1.43 0.45
CA ALA A 47 28.78 -1.27 -0.93
C ALA A 47 28.15 -2.29 -1.91
N ASP A 48 28.03 -3.55 -1.49
CA ASP A 48 27.38 -4.62 -2.24
C ASP A 48 25.91 -4.29 -2.53
N ARG A 49 25.17 -3.80 -1.54
CA ARG A 49 23.76 -3.42 -1.71
C ARG A 49 23.59 -2.25 -2.65
N LYS A 50 24.50 -1.26 -2.61
CA LYS A 50 24.48 -0.13 -3.56
C LYS A 50 24.66 -0.63 -5.00
N GLY A 51 25.57 -1.57 -5.22
CA GLY A 51 25.77 -2.21 -6.53
C GLY A 51 24.52 -2.94 -7.03
N SER A 52 23.91 -3.77 -6.18
CA SER A 52 22.68 -4.50 -6.51
C SER A 52 21.51 -3.57 -6.85
N VAL A 53 21.31 -2.50 -6.08
CA VAL A 53 20.28 -1.49 -6.38
C VAL A 53 20.56 -0.78 -7.70
N SER A 54 21.82 -0.37 -7.94
CA SER A 54 22.21 0.29 -9.19
C SER A 54 21.94 -0.59 -10.41
N MET A 55 22.23 -1.89 -10.33
CA MET A 55 21.92 -2.84 -11.40
C MET A 55 20.42 -2.95 -11.66
N VAL A 56 19.59 -3.10 -10.62
CA VAL A 56 18.13 -3.15 -10.76
C VAL A 56 17.59 -1.84 -11.34
N GLU A 57 18.10 -0.69 -10.88
CA GLU A 57 17.70 0.62 -11.40
C GLU A 57 18.01 0.75 -12.89
N TYR A 58 19.21 0.36 -13.31
CA TYR A 58 19.61 0.35 -14.71
C TYR A 58 18.71 -0.56 -15.56
N LEU A 59 18.50 -1.81 -15.13
CA LEU A 59 17.68 -2.78 -15.86
C LEU A 59 16.19 -2.40 -15.92
N THR A 60 15.70 -1.62 -14.95
CA THR A 60 14.29 -1.17 -14.89
C THR A 60 14.08 0.26 -15.37
N GLY A 61 15.12 0.91 -15.91
CA GLY A 61 15.04 2.29 -16.41
C GLY A 61 14.76 3.34 -15.34
N LYS A 62 15.06 3.05 -14.06
CA LYS A 62 14.88 4.00 -12.95
C LYS A 62 16.05 4.96 -12.93
N THR A 63 15.87 6.14 -13.52
CA THR A 63 16.91 7.16 -13.60
C THR A 63 17.05 7.95 -12.29
N TYR A 64 18.14 8.70 -12.16
CA TYR A 64 18.34 9.62 -11.04
C TYR A 64 17.26 10.71 -11.01
N GLU A 65 16.88 11.24 -12.16
CA GLU A 65 15.86 12.28 -12.31
C GLU A 65 14.50 11.79 -11.82
N LEU A 66 14.13 10.55 -12.12
CA LEU A 66 12.89 9.95 -11.59
C LEU A 66 12.93 9.82 -10.07
N LYS A 67 14.08 9.45 -9.49
CA LYS A 67 14.25 9.38 -8.04
C LYS A 67 14.15 10.75 -7.38
N GLN A 68 14.79 11.75 -7.98
CA GLN A 68 14.73 13.13 -7.49
C GLN A 68 13.32 13.68 -7.56
N LYS A 69 12.63 13.51 -8.70
CA LYS A 69 11.22 13.90 -8.86
C LYS A 69 10.33 13.29 -7.78
N ARG A 70 10.46 11.98 -7.53
CA ARG A 70 9.70 11.29 -6.48
C ARG A 70 9.97 11.83 -5.08
N ARG A 71 11.21 12.25 -4.79
CA ARG A 71 11.57 12.89 -3.51
C ARG A 71 10.90 14.26 -3.40
N ASP A 72 10.97 15.07 -4.44
CA ASP A 72 10.36 16.41 -4.45
C ASP A 72 8.84 16.32 -4.30
N GLU A 73 8.18 15.39 -5.00
CA GLU A 73 6.75 15.09 -4.84
C GLU A 73 6.42 14.70 -3.40
N LEU A 74 7.18 13.79 -2.78
CA LEU A 74 7.00 13.39 -1.38
C LEU A 74 7.15 14.58 -0.42
N LEU A 75 8.20 15.40 -0.59
CA LEU A 75 8.44 16.56 0.28
C LEU A 75 7.40 17.67 0.12
N SER A 76 6.79 17.77 -1.06
CA SER A 76 5.76 18.75 -1.37
C SER A 76 4.32 18.31 -1.01
N THR A 77 4.16 17.09 -0.50
CA THR A 77 2.86 16.48 -0.21
C THR A 77 2.08 17.29 0.84
N ARG A 78 0.82 17.58 0.53
CA ARG A 78 -0.15 18.25 1.39
C ARG A 78 -1.23 17.29 1.87
N LEU A 79 -2.02 17.72 2.85
CA LEU A 79 -3.12 16.91 3.39
C LEU A 79 -4.18 16.61 2.32
N GLU A 80 -4.42 17.57 1.43
CA GLU A 80 -5.37 17.47 0.31
C GLU A 80 -4.94 16.38 -0.69
N ASP A 81 -3.63 16.23 -0.92
CA ASP A 81 -3.11 15.18 -1.80
C ASP A 81 -3.45 13.79 -1.23
N ILE A 82 -3.32 13.60 0.09
CA ILE A 82 -3.71 12.36 0.76
C ILE A 82 -5.21 12.11 0.60
N LYS A 83 -6.04 13.12 0.88
CA LYS A 83 -7.50 13.02 0.74
C LYS A 83 -7.94 12.70 -0.69
N SER A 84 -7.21 13.20 -1.68
CA SER A 84 -7.52 12.96 -3.10
C SER A 84 -7.50 11.46 -3.48
N PHE A 85 -6.73 10.64 -2.75
CA PHE A 85 -6.69 9.18 -2.96
C PHE A 85 -7.98 8.47 -2.54
N ALA A 86 -8.89 9.10 -1.80
CA ALA A 86 -10.18 8.50 -1.46
C ALA A 86 -10.94 8.02 -2.71
N VAL A 87 -10.84 8.77 -3.82
CA VAL A 87 -11.44 8.41 -5.11
C VAL A 87 -10.86 7.10 -5.67
N LEU A 88 -9.55 6.89 -5.54
CA LEU A 88 -8.90 5.64 -5.96
C LEU A 88 -9.40 4.46 -5.13
N PHE A 89 -9.45 4.60 -3.81
CA PHE A 89 -9.90 3.52 -2.93
C PHE A 89 -11.39 3.19 -3.10
N ARG A 90 -12.21 4.19 -3.43
CA ARG A 90 -13.62 3.97 -3.79
C ARG A 90 -13.75 3.10 -5.04
N LYS A 91 -12.94 3.36 -6.07
CA LYS A 91 -12.86 2.49 -7.27
C LYS A 91 -12.38 1.08 -6.94
N ILE A 92 -11.38 0.94 -6.06
CA ILE A 92 -10.88 -0.37 -5.63
C ILE A 92 -11.99 -1.15 -4.89
N LYS A 93 -12.79 -0.49 -4.06
CA LYS A 93 -13.95 -1.13 -3.41
C LYS A 93 -15.00 -1.62 -4.41
N GLU A 94 -15.28 -0.82 -5.44
CA GLU A 94 -16.33 -1.13 -6.43
C GLU A 94 -15.92 -2.21 -7.44
N SER A 95 -14.66 -2.23 -7.86
CA SER A 95 -14.19 -3.08 -8.97
C SER A 95 -12.88 -3.81 -8.71
N GLY A 96 -12.41 -3.84 -7.46
CA GLY A 96 -11.19 -4.54 -7.07
C GLY A 96 -11.38 -6.05 -6.98
N ASN A 97 -10.28 -6.78 -7.15
CA ASN A 97 -10.27 -8.23 -6.99
C ASN A 97 -9.86 -8.60 -5.57
N ILE A 98 -10.55 -9.58 -4.99
CA ILE A 98 -10.22 -10.12 -3.67
C ILE A 98 -9.54 -11.48 -3.86
N CYS A 99 -8.37 -11.65 -3.25
CA CYS A 99 -7.66 -12.93 -3.19
C CYS A 99 -7.22 -13.20 -1.75
N VAL A 100 -7.62 -14.35 -1.22
CA VAL A 100 -7.30 -14.74 0.16
C VAL A 100 -6.73 -16.16 0.20
N LEU A 101 -5.60 -16.30 0.92
CA LEU A 101 -5.02 -17.58 1.30
C LEU A 101 -5.25 -17.78 2.81
N GLY A 102 -5.88 -18.88 3.19
CA GLY A 102 -6.25 -19.12 4.58
C GLY A 102 -6.86 -20.49 4.83
N ASN A 103 -7.45 -20.64 6.04
CA ASN A 103 -8.09 -21.88 6.46
C ASN A 103 -9.32 -22.20 5.59
N ASP A 104 -9.41 -23.44 5.12
CA ASP A 104 -10.45 -23.94 4.21
C ASP A 104 -11.87 -23.76 4.79
N GLU A 105 -12.10 -24.12 6.05
CA GLU A 105 -13.41 -23.97 6.68
C GLU A 105 -13.84 -22.50 6.76
N LYS A 106 -12.91 -21.60 7.12
CA LYS A 106 -13.22 -20.18 7.25
C LYS A 106 -13.55 -19.54 5.89
N ILE A 107 -12.81 -19.91 4.85
CA ILE A 107 -13.07 -19.44 3.48
C ILE A 107 -14.42 -19.98 3.00
N LYS A 108 -14.72 -21.26 3.22
CA LYS A 108 -16.00 -21.87 2.85
C LYS A 108 -17.19 -21.21 3.55
N LYS A 109 -17.06 -20.82 4.82
CA LYS A 109 -18.10 -20.07 5.55
C LYS A 109 -18.36 -18.69 4.95
N SER A 110 -17.37 -18.11 4.26
CA SER A 110 -17.46 -16.78 3.64
C SER A 110 -17.48 -16.86 2.12
N LYS A 111 -17.96 -17.99 1.56
CA LYS A 111 -17.94 -18.27 0.12
C LYS A 111 -18.64 -17.20 -0.73
N ASN A 112 -19.65 -16.52 -0.18
CA ASN A 112 -20.36 -15.43 -0.84
C ASN A 112 -19.49 -14.18 -1.13
N ARG A 113 -18.28 -14.10 -0.57
CA ARG A 113 -17.31 -13.03 -0.83
C ARG A 113 -16.37 -13.33 -2.01
N PHE A 114 -16.44 -14.52 -2.60
CA PHE A 114 -15.50 -14.98 -3.61
C PHE A 114 -16.22 -15.63 -4.80
N ASP A 115 -15.79 -15.30 -6.01
CA ASP A 115 -16.32 -15.92 -7.22
C ASP A 115 -15.78 -17.34 -7.43
N HIS A 116 -14.55 -17.58 -6.98
CA HIS A 116 -13.82 -18.84 -7.18
C HIS A 116 -13.08 -19.27 -5.91
N LEU A 117 -13.10 -20.57 -5.64
CA LEU A 117 -12.34 -21.20 -4.56
C LEU A 117 -11.36 -22.22 -5.14
N VAL A 118 -10.10 -22.15 -4.73
CA VAL A 118 -9.04 -23.06 -5.19
C VAL A 118 -8.38 -23.70 -3.97
N LYS A 119 -8.32 -25.04 -3.96
CA LYS A 119 -7.56 -25.80 -2.94
C LYS A 119 -6.08 -25.80 -3.35
N VAL A 120 -5.24 -25.19 -2.51
CA VAL A 120 -3.81 -24.97 -2.81
C VAL A 120 -2.90 -26.00 -2.11
N PHE A 121 -3.37 -26.56 -0.99
CA PHE A 121 -2.67 -27.60 -0.22
C PHE A 121 -3.62 -28.77 0.01
N ASP A 122 -3.10 -30.00 -0.05
CA ASP A 122 -3.88 -31.23 0.15
C ASP A 122 -4.20 -31.53 1.62
#